data_AF-A0A1Q6YHE9-F1
#
_entry.id   AF-A0A1Q6YHE9-F1
#
_cell.length_a   1.000
_cell.length_b   1.000
_cell.length_c   1.000
_cell.angle_alpha   90.00
_cell.angle_beta   90.00
_cell.angle_gamma   90.00
#
_symmetry.space_group_name_H-M   'P 1'
#
loop_
_entity.id
_entity.type
_entity.pdbx_description
1 polymer ?
#
loop_
_entity_poly.entity_id
_entity_poly.type
_entity_poly.pdbx_seq_one_letter_code
_entity_poly.pdbx_strand_id
1 'polypeptide(L)'
;MSSHYLFQSHSAVAQGTTTDRQKASMAQDPMMSQQAMVERQARIEREAADQQQAAEERQKANEHQAALQRQAAQEQQEALEQQAARDQQEALEQQKAQEQQAAQEQAAPANQDIVHGTLGGRNAAMPPTPFGDRDARRERHPDYHRGPMISRDPRLNQKTEQPLSETENESPWQRSVRGTHREHEHDEETH
;
A
#
# COMPACT_ATOMS: atom_id res chain seq x y z
N MET A 1 28.71 59.12 1.44
CA MET A 1 27.30 58.79 1.74
C MET A 1 26.61 58.58 0.41
N SER A 2 26.00 57.42 0.20
CA SER A 2 25.38 57.07 -1.09
C SER A 2 24.25 58.06 -1.41
N SER A 3 24.36 58.79 -2.52
CA SER A 3 23.37 59.77 -3.00
C SER A 3 22.01 59.15 -3.37
N HIS A 4 21.87 57.83 -3.20
CA HIS A 4 20.68 57.07 -3.55
C HIS A 4 19.45 57.43 -2.71
N TYR A 5 19.63 57.92 -1.48
CA TYR A 5 18.53 58.27 -0.58
C TYR A 5 17.89 59.65 -0.86
N LEU A 6 18.54 60.51 -1.66
CA LEU A 6 18.04 61.86 -1.94
C LEU A 6 16.97 61.88 -3.05
N PHE A 7 16.86 60.82 -3.85
CA PHE A 7 16.01 60.78 -5.06
C PHE A 7 14.87 59.76 -4.98
N GLN A 8 14.68 59.15 -3.82
CA GLN A 8 13.49 58.36 -3.56
C GLN A 8 12.28 59.29 -3.36
N SER A 9 11.09 58.81 -3.69
CA SER A 9 9.80 59.50 -3.44
C SER A 9 9.63 59.97 -1.99
N HIS A 10 10.33 59.34 -1.05
CA HIS A 10 10.26 59.63 0.38
C HIS A 10 11.44 60.47 0.90
N SER A 11 12.28 61.02 0.03
CA SER A 11 13.42 61.81 0.46
C SER A 11 13.00 63.19 0.98
N ALA A 12 13.78 63.76 1.90
CA ALA A 12 13.55 65.13 2.39
C ALA A 12 13.61 66.18 1.26
N VAL A 13 14.34 65.88 0.17
CA VAL A 13 14.42 66.71 -1.03
C VAL A 13 13.12 66.64 -1.82
N ALA A 14 12.58 65.44 -2.05
CA ALA A 14 11.31 65.23 -2.75
C ALA A 14 10.11 65.76 -1.95
N GLN A 15 10.19 65.71 -0.62
CA GLN A 15 9.16 66.22 0.29
C GLN A 15 9.28 67.71 0.60
N GLY A 16 10.35 68.38 0.15
CA GLY A 16 10.56 69.81 0.40
C GLY A 16 10.88 70.19 1.85
N THR A 17 11.22 69.23 2.70
CA THR A 17 11.49 69.41 4.15
C THR A 17 12.96 69.73 4.45
N THR A 18 13.77 70.00 3.42
CA THR A 18 15.20 70.35 3.56
C THR A 18 15.42 71.68 4.29
N THR A 19 16.40 71.70 5.19
CA THR A 19 16.86 72.91 5.88
C THR A 19 17.71 73.80 4.97
N ASP A 20 17.83 75.10 5.28
CA ASP A 20 18.58 76.04 4.44
C ASP A 20 20.07 75.72 4.35
N ARG A 21 20.66 75.20 5.43
CA ARG A 21 22.06 74.71 5.43
C ARG A 21 22.24 73.54 4.46
N GLN A 22 21.26 72.62 4.39
CA GLN A 22 21.29 71.50 3.46
C GLN A 22 21.13 71.97 2.01
N LYS A 23 20.24 72.93 1.75
CA LYS A 23 20.08 73.55 0.41
C LYS A 23 21.38 74.20 -0.06
N ALA A 24 22.07 74.93 0.81
CA ALA A 24 23.35 75.56 0.50
C ALA A 24 24.45 74.53 0.19
N SER A 25 24.53 73.44 0.97
CA SER A 25 25.46 72.35 0.69
C SER A 25 25.14 71.61 -0.61
N MET A 26 23.86 71.39 -0.92
CA MET A 26 23.43 70.77 -2.17
C MET A 26 23.72 71.65 -3.39
N ALA A 27 23.59 72.97 -3.28
CA ALA A 27 23.90 73.89 -4.38
C ALA A 27 25.39 73.90 -4.77
N GLN A 28 26.28 73.51 -3.85
CA GLN A 28 27.72 73.39 -4.09
C GLN A 28 28.14 71.99 -4.58
N ASP A 29 27.24 71.01 -4.58
CA ASP A 29 27.53 69.66 -5.03
C ASP A 29 27.35 69.53 -6.56
N PRO A 30 28.41 69.20 -7.32
CA PRO A 30 28.30 68.99 -8.77
C PRO A 30 27.30 67.88 -9.14
N MET A 31 27.08 66.89 -8.27
CA MET A 31 26.12 65.81 -8.48
C MET A 31 24.65 66.24 -8.33
N MET A 32 24.42 67.44 -7.79
CA MET A 32 23.10 68.06 -7.63
C MET A 32 22.81 69.11 -8.71
N SER A 33 23.71 69.25 -9.71
CA SER A 33 23.46 70.10 -10.87
C SER A 33 22.21 69.61 -11.63
N GLN A 34 21.46 70.55 -12.24
CA GLN A 34 20.24 70.19 -12.98
C GLN A 34 20.49 69.15 -14.08
N GLN A 35 21.64 69.22 -14.76
CA GLN A 35 22.02 68.26 -15.79
C GLN A 35 22.25 66.86 -15.20
N ALA A 36 23.02 66.75 -14.11
CA ALA A 36 23.27 65.47 -13.44
C ALA A 36 21.98 64.84 -12.89
N MET A 37 21.04 65.67 -12.42
CA MET A 37 19.72 65.25 -11.96
C MET A 37 18.87 64.66 -13.08
N VAL A 38 18.80 65.34 -14.23
CA VAL A 38 18.04 64.88 -15.40
C VAL A 38 18.62 63.58 -15.96
N GLU A 39 19.94 63.48 -16.10
CA GLU A 39 20.60 62.26 -16.59
C GLU A 39 20.36 61.08 -15.64
N ARG A 40 20.41 61.31 -14.33
CA ARG A 40 20.13 60.29 -13.33
C ARG A 40 18.66 59.86 -13.35
N GLN A 41 17.74 60.80 -13.46
CA GLN A 41 16.31 60.51 -13.56
C GLN A 41 16.01 59.65 -14.80
N ALA A 42 16.58 60.01 -15.94
CA ALA A 42 16.46 59.22 -17.17
C ALA A 42 17.06 57.81 -17.02
N ARG A 43 18.14 57.66 -16.27
CA ARG A 43 18.72 56.33 -15.96
C ARG A 43 17.78 55.50 -15.08
N ILE A 44 17.20 56.09 -14.04
CA ILE A 44 16.25 55.40 -13.15
C ILE A 44 15.02 54.94 -13.94
N GLU A 45 14.49 55.79 -14.82
CA GLU A 45 13.34 55.45 -15.65
C GLU A 45 13.63 54.30 -16.61
N ARG A 46 14.81 54.29 -17.25
CA ARG A 46 15.25 53.16 -18.08
C ARG A 46 15.39 51.88 -17.28
N GLU A 47 16.04 51.95 -16.12
CA GLU A 47 16.21 50.77 -15.25
C GLU A 47 14.87 50.22 -14.77
N ALA A 48 13.91 51.09 -14.44
CA ALA A 48 12.56 50.68 -14.09
C ALA A 48 11.82 50.00 -15.26
N ALA A 49 11.95 50.55 -16.47
CA ALA A 49 11.37 49.94 -17.67
C ALA A 49 11.99 48.56 -17.98
N ASP A 50 13.32 48.44 -17.90
CA ASP A 50 14.02 47.17 -18.11
C ASP A 50 13.61 46.12 -17.06
N GLN A 51 13.45 46.53 -15.79
CA GLN A 51 12.95 45.65 -14.74
C GLN A 51 11.52 45.17 -14.99
N GLN A 52 10.63 46.06 -15.47
CA GLN A 52 9.26 45.70 -15.83
C GLN A 52 9.23 44.70 -16.98
N GLN A 53 10.00 44.94 -18.04
CA GLN A 53 10.10 44.02 -19.17
C GLN A 53 10.61 42.64 -18.73
N ALA A 54 11.69 42.60 -17.94
CA ALA A 54 12.22 41.34 -17.42
C ALA A 54 11.20 40.60 -16.52
N ALA A 55 10.39 41.33 -15.75
CA ALA A 55 9.34 40.73 -14.94
C ALA A 55 8.22 40.12 -15.80
N GLU A 56 7.78 40.83 -16.85
CA GLU A 56 6.78 40.32 -17.81
C GLU A 56 7.28 39.08 -18.56
N GLU A 57 8.54 39.07 -19.01
CA GLU A 57 9.14 37.92 -19.67
C GLU A 57 9.19 36.69 -18.76
N ARG A 58 9.59 36.87 -17.49
CA ARG A 58 9.57 35.80 -16.49
C ARG A 58 8.16 35.28 -16.24
N GLN A 59 7.17 36.17 -16.18
CA GLN A 59 5.78 35.78 -15.99
C GLN A 59 5.29 34.92 -17.16
N LYS A 60 5.53 35.36 -18.41
CA LYS A 60 5.17 34.60 -19.61
C LYS A 60 5.86 33.22 -19.65
N ALA A 61 7.14 33.16 -19.29
CA ALA A 61 7.87 31.90 -19.23
C ALA A 61 7.28 30.93 -18.19
N ASN A 62 6.92 31.44 -17.01
CA ASN A 62 6.27 30.65 -15.95
C ASN A 62 4.88 30.16 -16.37
N GLU A 63 4.08 31.03 -17.00
CA GLU A 63 2.75 30.67 -17.52
C GLU A 63 2.84 29.57 -18.58
N HIS A 64 3.81 29.67 -19.49
CA HIS A 64 4.07 28.64 -20.50
C HIS A 64 4.48 27.31 -19.86
N GLN A 65 5.40 27.34 -18.89
CA GLN A 65 5.82 26.13 -18.18
C GLN A 65 4.64 25.47 -17.43
N ALA A 66 3.80 26.27 -16.77
CA ALA A 66 2.61 25.78 -16.07
C ALA A 66 1.55 25.21 -17.05
N ALA A 67 1.45 25.75 -18.27
CA ALA A 67 0.58 25.19 -19.30
C ALA A 67 1.08 23.81 -19.77
N LEU A 68 2.38 23.66 -20.03
CA LEU A 68 2.98 22.39 -20.41
C LEU A 68 2.82 21.32 -19.31
N GLN A 69 3.03 21.69 -18.05
CA GLN A 69 2.83 20.75 -16.93
C GLN A 69 1.37 20.27 -16.83
N ARG A 70 0.41 21.17 -17.04
CA ARG A 70 -1.01 20.81 -17.04
C ARG A 70 -1.37 19.87 -18.18
N GLN A 71 -0.85 20.12 -19.39
CA GLN A 71 -1.04 19.21 -20.52
C GLN A 71 -0.46 17.82 -20.24
N ALA A 72 0.78 17.76 -19.77
CA ALA A 72 1.41 16.48 -19.44
C ALA A 72 0.64 15.71 -18.35
N ALA A 73 0.12 16.40 -17.34
CA ALA A 73 -0.71 15.78 -16.31
C ALA A 73 -2.04 15.24 -16.86
N GLN A 74 -2.67 15.97 -17.78
CA GLN A 74 -3.89 15.52 -18.46
C GLN A 74 -3.63 14.28 -19.32
N GLU A 75 -2.56 14.29 -20.13
CA GLU A 75 -2.17 13.13 -20.94
C GLU A 75 -1.89 11.88 -20.09
N GLN A 76 -1.21 12.04 -18.94
CA GLN A 76 -0.99 10.95 -18.01
C GLN A 76 -2.30 10.42 -17.42
N GLN A 77 -3.22 11.30 -17.05
CA GLN A 77 -4.51 10.91 -16.53
C GLN A 77 -5.32 10.14 -17.58
N GLU A 78 -5.38 10.63 -18.82
CA GLU A 78 -6.07 9.96 -19.92
C GLU A 78 -5.46 8.57 -20.21
N ALA A 79 -4.14 8.44 -20.16
CA ALA A 79 -3.47 7.16 -20.34
C ALA A 79 -3.83 6.15 -19.22
N LEU A 80 -3.87 6.60 -17.97
CA LEU A 80 -4.30 5.78 -16.83
C LEU A 80 -5.77 5.37 -16.92
N GLU A 81 -6.65 6.28 -17.35
CA GLU A 81 -8.06 5.98 -17.55
C GLU A 81 -8.28 4.95 -18.66
N GLN A 82 -7.54 5.06 -19.78
CA GLN A 82 -7.57 4.07 -20.86
C GLN A 82 -7.06 2.71 -20.40
N GLN A 83 -5.98 2.68 -19.60
CA GLN A 83 -5.46 1.43 -19.06
C GLN A 83 -6.48 0.79 -18.11
N ALA A 84 -7.05 1.55 -17.19
CA ALA A 84 -8.07 1.05 -16.27
C ALA A 84 -9.30 0.50 -17.01
N ALA A 85 -9.72 1.15 -18.10
CA ALA A 85 -10.81 0.64 -18.94
C ALA A 85 -10.48 -0.69 -19.61
N ARG A 86 -9.24 -0.88 -20.09
CA ARG A 86 -8.78 -2.17 -20.64
C ARG A 86 -8.74 -3.25 -19.58
N ASP A 87 -8.16 -2.94 -18.42
CA ASP A 87 -8.07 -3.89 -17.30
C ASP A 87 -9.45 -4.36 -16.84
N GLN A 88 -10.44 -3.47 -16.83
CA GLN A 88 -11.84 -3.83 -16.53
C GLN A 88 -12.45 -4.76 -17.59
N GLN A 89 -12.18 -4.51 -18.88
CA GLN A 89 -12.65 -5.38 -19.95
C GLN A 89 -12.03 -6.78 -19.85
N GLU A 90 -10.72 -6.87 -19.65
CA GLU A 90 -10.01 -8.14 -19.47
C GLU A 90 -10.53 -8.91 -18.25
N ALA A 91 -10.79 -8.23 -17.13
CA ALA A 91 -11.36 -8.85 -15.94
C ALA A 91 -12.77 -9.43 -16.20
N LEU A 92 -13.62 -8.72 -16.94
CA LEU A 92 -14.95 -9.22 -17.33
C LEU A 92 -14.86 -10.42 -18.29
N GLU A 93 -13.91 -10.40 -19.23
CA GLU A 93 -13.68 -11.52 -20.13
C GLU A 93 -13.18 -12.76 -19.37
N GLN A 94 -12.26 -12.59 -18.42
CA GLN A 94 -11.79 -13.68 -17.56
C GLN A 94 -12.91 -14.27 -16.71
N GLN A 95 -13.80 -13.44 -16.15
CA GLN A 95 -14.96 -13.93 -15.41
C GLN A 95 -15.88 -14.78 -16.30
N LYS A 96 -16.18 -14.32 -17.52
CA LYS A 96 -16.99 -15.10 -18.47
C LYS A 96 -16.31 -16.41 -18.85
N ALA A 97 -15.00 -16.41 -19.06
CA ALA A 97 -14.25 -17.62 -19.37
C ALA A 97 -14.28 -18.63 -18.22
N GLN A 98 -14.12 -18.18 -16.97
CA GLN A 98 -14.25 -19.03 -15.79
C GLN A 98 -15.66 -19.59 -15.62
N GLU A 99 -16.70 -18.77 -15.85
CA GLU A 99 -18.08 -19.23 -15.79
C GLU A 99 -18.38 -20.30 -16.86
N GLN A 100 -17.86 -20.13 -18.08
CA GLN A 100 -17.97 -21.14 -19.13
C GLN A 100 -17.23 -22.43 -18.79
N GLN A 101 -16.04 -22.35 -18.19
CA GLN A 101 -15.30 -23.53 -17.73
C GLN A 101 -16.08 -24.26 -16.62
N ALA A 102 -16.59 -23.55 -15.63
CA ALA A 102 -17.42 -24.13 -14.56
C ALA A 102 -18.70 -24.78 -15.13
N ALA A 103 -19.35 -24.16 -16.12
CA ALA A 103 -20.50 -24.74 -16.79
C ALA A 103 -20.14 -26.01 -17.59
N GLN A 104 -18.99 -26.04 -18.25
CA GLN A 104 -18.49 -27.24 -18.95
C GLN A 104 -18.12 -28.36 -17.98
N GLU A 105 -17.52 -28.04 -16.82
CA GLU A 105 -17.22 -29.03 -15.77
C GLU A 105 -18.50 -29.63 -15.16
N GLN A 106 -19.55 -28.82 -14.99
CA GLN A 106 -20.86 -29.31 -14.54
C GLN A 106 -21.60 -30.11 -15.62
N ALA A 107 -21.42 -29.76 -16.89
CA ALA A 107 -22.00 -30.47 -18.03
C ALA A 107 -21.20 -31.74 -18.43
N ALA A 108 -19.94 -31.86 -18.00
CA ALA A 108 -19.18 -33.08 -18.17
C ALA A 108 -19.88 -34.20 -17.40
N PRO A 109 -20.30 -35.30 -18.05
CA PRO A 109 -20.91 -36.40 -17.34
C PRO A 109 -19.91 -36.87 -16.29
N ALA A 110 -20.40 -37.13 -15.08
CA ALA A 110 -19.66 -37.77 -14.00
C ALA A 110 -19.27 -39.21 -14.39
N ASN A 111 -18.42 -39.34 -15.41
CA ASN A 111 -17.63 -40.53 -15.69
C ASN A 111 -16.47 -40.52 -14.69
N GLN A 112 -16.84 -40.55 -13.40
CA GLN A 112 -15.94 -41.07 -12.39
C GLN A 112 -15.77 -42.53 -12.77
N ASP A 113 -14.54 -42.86 -13.16
CA ASP A 113 -14.14 -44.15 -13.63
C ASP A 113 -14.64 -45.25 -12.68
N ILE A 114 -15.69 -45.96 -13.11
CA ILE A 114 -16.31 -47.06 -12.37
C ILE A 114 -15.26 -48.12 -12.02
N VAL A 115 -14.22 -48.24 -12.87
CA VAL A 115 -13.13 -49.20 -12.70
C VAL A 115 -12.18 -48.81 -11.57
N HIS A 116 -12.05 -47.51 -11.25
CA HIS A 116 -11.20 -47.03 -10.16
C HIS A 116 -11.95 -46.74 -8.86
N GLY A 117 -13.28 -46.58 -8.90
CA GLY A 117 -14.13 -46.50 -7.71
C GLY A 117 -14.23 -47.80 -6.90
N THR A 118 -13.75 -48.93 -7.44
CA THR A 118 -13.76 -50.25 -6.80
C THR A 118 -12.40 -50.71 -6.28
N LEU A 119 -11.34 -49.88 -6.36
CA LEU A 119 -9.99 -50.24 -5.87
C LEU A 119 -9.94 -50.55 -4.36
N GLY A 120 -11.04 -50.35 -3.62
CA GLY A 120 -11.23 -50.74 -2.23
C GLY A 120 -12.05 -52.04 -2.01
N GLY A 121 -12.15 -52.95 -2.98
CA GLY A 121 -12.73 -54.28 -2.75
C GLY A 121 -14.25 -54.31 -2.50
N ARG A 122 -15.01 -53.34 -3.05
CA ARG A 122 -16.48 -53.40 -3.04
C ARG A 122 -17.00 -54.35 -4.11
N ASN A 123 -18.03 -55.13 -3.78
CA ASN A 123 -18.80 -55.92 -4.76
C ASN A 123 -19.54 -54.98 -5.72
N ALA A 124 -19.26 -55.10 -7.03
CA ALA A 124 -19.87 -54.27 -8.09
C ALA A 124 -21.40 -54.43 -8.23
N ALA A 125 -22.00 -55.41 -7.55
CA ALA A 125 -23.44 -55.68 -7.57
C ALA A 125 -24.27 -54.82 -6.59
N MET A 126 -23.62 -54.01 -5.74
CA MET A 126 -24.32 -53.18 -4.73
C MET A 126 -24.39 -51.71 -5.16
N PRO A 127 -25.53 -51.03 -4.92
CA PRO A 127 -25.68 -49.61 -5.24
C PRO A 127 -24.73 -48.75 -4.39
N PRO A 128 -24.15 -47.69 -4.95
CA PRO A 128 -23.23 -46.83 -4.24
C PRO A 128 -23.97 -46.03 -3.14
N THR A 129 -23.43 -46.08 -1.93
CA THR A 129 -23.83 -45.19 -0.84
C THR A 129 -22.97 -43.92 -0.85
N PRO A 130 -23.55 -42.71 -0.62
CA PRO A 130 -22.82 -41.43 -0.68
C PRO A 130 -21.80 -41.25 0.46
N PHE A 131 -21.90 -42.06 1.51
CA PHE A 131 -20.86 -42.16 2.53
C PHE A 131 -19.97 -43.35 2.22
N GLY A 132 -18.75 -43.05 1.75
CA GLY A 132 -17.69 -44.02 1.49
C GLY A 132 -17.34 -44.86 2.72
N ASP A 133 -16.71 -45.99 2.44
CA ASP A 133 -16.43 -47.13 3.32
C ASP A 133 -16.00 -46.73 4.75
N ARG A 134 -16.94 -46.79 5.70
CA ARG A 134 -16.65 -46.71 7.14
C ARG A 134 -16.25 -48.08 7.71
N ASP A 135 -16.30 -49.15 6.92
CA ASP A 135 -16.05 -50.52 7.41
C ASP A 135 -14.56 -50.83 7.55
N ALA A 136 -13.68 -50.02 6.95
CA ALA A 136 -12.24 -50.08 7.20
C ALA A 136 -11.85 -49.60 8.62
N ARG A 137 -12.78 -48.97 9.37
CA ARG A 137 -12.50 -48.46 10.73
C ARG A 137 -12.94 -49.39 11.87
N ARG A 138 -13.53 -50.55 11.57
CA ARG A 138 -13.83 -51.57 12.59
C ARG A 138 -12.88 -52.74 12.39
N GLU A 139 -11.97 -52.93 13.35
CA GLU A 139 -11.20 -54.17 13.45
C GLU A 139 -12.18 -55.34 13.48
N ARG A 140 -12.18 -56.17 12.42
CA ARG A 140 -13.20 -57.21 12.29
C ARG A 140 -13.11 -58.24 13.40
N HIS A 141 -11.95 -58.44 14.04
CA HIS A 141 -11.74 -59.41 15.11
C HIS A 141 -10.78 -58.87 16.21
N PRO A 142 -11.28 -58.22 17.28
CA PRO A 142 -10.43 -57.59 18.31
C PRO A 142 -9.66 -58.59 19.20
N ASP A 143 -10.03 -59.88 19.20
CA ASP A 143 -9.49 -60.89 20.14
C ASP A 143 -8.46 -61.86 19.51
N TYR A 144 -7.88 -61.55 18.35
CA TYR A 144 -6.97 -62.48 17.66
C TYR A 144 -5.68 -62.80 18.44
N HIS A 145 -5.34 -62.00 19.44
CA HIS A 145 -4.19 -62.22 20.32
C HIS A 145 -4.48 -63.12 21.53
N ARG A 146 -5.75 -63.45 21.82
CA ARG A 146 -6.12 -64.36 22.91
C ARG A 146 -6.10 -65.80 22.40
N GLY A 147 -5.05 -66.54 22.74
CA GLY A 147 -5.00 -67.98 22.50
C GLY A 147 -6.19 -68.71 23.13
N PRO A 148 -6.65 -69.84 22.56
CA PRO A 148 -7.93 -70.48 22.92
C PRO A 148 -8.02 -70.97 24.38
N MET A 149 -6.90 -71.02 25.10
CA MET A 149 -6.89 -71.35 26.54
C MET A 149 -7.19 -70.16 27.45
N ILE A 150 -7.03 -68.91 26.99
CA ILE A 150 -7.21 -67.70 27.81
C ILE A 150 -8.66 -67.19 27.77
N SER A 151 -9.39 -67.46 26.69
CA SER A 151 -10.80 -67.05 26.53
C SER A 151 -11.79 -67.82 27.42
N ARG A 152 -11.36 -68.93 28.04
CA ARG A 152 -12.21 -69.80 28.87
C ARG A 152 -12.09 -69.57 30.37
N ASP A 153 -11.15 -68.73 30.84
CA ASP A 153 -10.95 -68.51 32.27
C ASP A 153 -11.58 -67.19 32.75
N PRO A 154 -12.72 -67.22 33.47
CA PRO A 154 -13.45 -66.01 33.87
C PRO A 154 -12.72 -65.13 34.90
N ARG A 155 -11.60 -65.61 35.48
CA ARG A 155 -10.87 -64.89 36.54
C ARG A 155 -9.90 -63.82 36.03
N LEU A 156 -9.58 -63.82 34.73
CA LEU A 156 -8.68 -62.83 34.12
C LEU A 156 -9.40 -61.61 33.52
N ASN A 157 -10.73 -61.68 33.30
CA ASN A 157 -11.51 -60.56 32.76
C ASN A 157 -11.80 -59.44 33.77
N GLN A 158 -11.41 -59.57 35.05
CA GLN A 158 -11.64 -58.53 36.08
C GLN A 158 -10.43 -57.62 36.34
N LYS A 159 -9.27 -57.85 35.69
CA LYS A 159 -8.03 -57.08 35.95
C LYS A 159 -7.68 -56.04 34.88
N THR A 160 -8.51 -55.85 33.86
CA THR A 160 -8.34 -54.83 32.81
C THR A 160 -9.40 -53.74 32.87
N GLU A 161 -9.82 -53.36 34.08
CA GLU A 161 -10.46 -52.08 34.34
C GLU A 161 -9.59 -51.30 35.33
N GLN A 162 -8.56 -50.63 34.80
CA GLN A 162 -8.05 -49.41 35.42
C GLN A 162 -7.95 -48.30 34.35
N PRO A 163 -8.35 -47.08 34.72
CA PRO A 163 -8.54 -45.98 33.79
C PRO A 163 -7.17 -45.41 33.39
N LEU A 164 -6.86 -45.47 32.09
CA LEU A 164 -5.72 -44.76 31.55
C LEU A 164 -6.04 -43.27 31.52
N SER A 165 -5.40 -42.60 32.48
CA SER A 165 -5.21 -41.16 32.62
C SER A 165 -5.19 -40.41 31.29
N GLU A 166 -5.95 -39.32 31.25
CA GLU A 166 -5.82 -38.21 30.30
C GLU A 166 -4.34 -37.84 30.14
N THR A 167 -3.72 -38.39 29.10
CA THR A 167 -2.50 -37.85 28.53
C THR A 167 -2.96 -37.07 27.32
N GLU A 168 -3.30 -35.81 27.58
CA GLU A 168 -3.48 -34.79 26.56
C GLU A 168 -2.15 -34.67 25.80
N ASN A 169 -1.96 -35.52 24.78
CA ASN A 169 -0.99 -35.29 23.74
C ASN A 169 -1.52 -34.11 22.92
N GLU A 170 -1.30 -32.88 23.42
CA GLU A 170 -1.58 -31.67 22.66
C GLU A 170 -0.85 -31.76 21.32
N SER A 171 -1.65 -31.67 20.26
CA SER A 171 -1.15 -31.79 18.90
C SER A 171 -0.18 -30.64 18.61
N PRO A 172 0.90 -30.86 17.84
CA PRO A 172 1.88 -29.82 17.49
C PRO A 172 1.25 -28.58 16.84
N TRP A 173 0.06 -28.75 16.27
CA TRP A 173 -0.74 -27.71 15.65
C TRP A 173 -1.34 -26.71 16.65
N GLN A 174 -1.68 -27.13 17.88
CA GLN A 174 -2.20 -26.22 18.91
C GLN A 174 -1.11 -25.26 19.43
N ARG A 175 0.16 -25.69 19.44
CA ARG A 175 1.32 -24.82 19.74
C ARG A 175 1.53 -23.72 18.70
N SER A 176 1.16 -23.96 17.44
CA SER A 176 1.31 -22.97 16.36
C SER A 176 0.22 -21.90 16.37
N VAL A 177 -0.98 -22.20 16.90
CA VAL A 177 -2.13 -21.28 16.85
C VAL A 177 -2.15 -20.33 18.04
N ARG A 178 -1.68 -20.75 19.22
CA ARG A 178 -1.73 -19.91 20.43
C ARG A 178 -0.50 -19.02 20.64
N GLY A 179 0.53 -19.14 19.80
CA GLY A 179 1.80 -18.43 19.99
C GLY A 179 2.51 -18.88 21.28
N THR A 180 3.84 -18.80 21.30
CA THR A 180 4.56 -19.00 22.56
C THR A 180 4.24 -17.82 23.48
N HIS A 181 3.44 -18.04 24.53
CA HIS A 181 3.42 -17.12 25.66
C HIS A 181 4.83 -17.12 26.26
N ARG A 182 5.61 -16.09 25.92
CA ARG A 182 6.87 -15.78 26.59
C ARG A 182 6.48 -15.20 27.94
N GLU A 183 6.40 -16.05 28.95
CA GLU A 183 6.19 -15.60 30.31
C GLU A 183 7.36 -14.69 30.72
N HIS A 184 6.98 -13.51 31.17
CA HIS A 184 7.81 -12.55 31.86
C HIS A 184 8.19 -13.19 33.21
N GLU A 185 9.43 -13.64 33.36
CA GLU A 185 9.99 -13.89 34.69
C GLU A 185 10.71 -12.63 35.16
N HIS A 186 10.06 -11.99 36.14
CA HIS A 186 10.68 -11.13 37.13
C HIS A 186 11.60 -12.00 37.99
N ASP A 187 12.90 -11.71 37.98
CA ASP A 187 13.77 -12.06 39.09
C ASP A 187 14.34 -10.76 39.68
N GLU A 188 13.72 -10.33 40.78
CA GLU A 188 14.45 -9.60 41.82
C GLU A 188 15.26 -10.65 42.61
N GLU A 189 16.58 -10.45 42.79
CA GLU A 189 17.24 -10.38 44.09
C GLU A 189 18.77 -10.55 44.02
N THR A 190 19.46 -9.58 44.64
CA THR A 190 20.73 -9.70 45.38
C THR A 190 22.05 -9.95 44.64
N HIS A 191 22.82 -8.87 44.43
CA HIS A 191 24.07 -8.56 45.15
C HIS A 191 24.62 -7.19 44.73
#